data_AF-A0A2T3XNN0-F1
#
_entry.id   AF-A0A2T3XNN0-F1
#
_cell.length_a   1.000
_cell.length_b   1.000
_cell.length_c   1.000
_cell.angle_alpha   90.00
_cell.angle_beta   90.00
_cell.angle_gamma   90.00
#
_symmetry.space_group_name_H-M   'P 1'
#
loop_
_entity.id
_entity.type
_entity.pdbx_description
1 polymer ?
#
loop_
_entity_poly.entity_id
_entity_poly.type
_entity_poly.pdbx_seq_one_letter_code
_entity_poly.pdbx_strand_id
1 'polypeptide(L)'
;MLGNVTKAVIPILLIWSLFVVAMNMKARTLVEPIFVPKELVDIGLTDVAAQRALVTKLQQVVSDARETMPGDIKDQVQADEPEPVVDVPGTGISLQSIIQYTKQSIHFGDVTIRSSLIKDKTGYKVHVYITDPSSDVDDETTPAVETPLGALSAAALVVMKKHNKFIYASALATRDRKECYKSSKCGYEETTSAFHEVLKDDAYVRYHKWSWLALSKIDEDQHNYAGEVTKSLLAVRQDRTLFWAYYNWGIGLSEQGCDKQALQAFQQALSYRPRSDFANNAAGRQALILATEADGVDRHGRKRYLDLASSYLMIATEINPTYSEAYVNLAKVFMKLGDEPDATDAFDAVLLADSPQVRRADYFENKANLTIGSGLKPRHSLLNSMVNALKDAHVDDPMCSNDQLAGSILESKGCLSPEEKQFESEAGTQLANARKARLNATGGAPDCERQSIDANVGEAAPKLLAPVY
;
A
#
# COMPACT_ATOMS: atom_id res chain seq x y z
N MET A 1 -47.73 -2.18 41.13
CA MET A 1 -46.32 -1.92 40.75
C MET A 1 -45.76 -2.91 39.72
N LEU A 2 -46.32 -4.11 39.55
CA LEU A 2 -45.85 -5.10 38.55
C LEU A 2 -46.09 -4.71 37.06
N GLY A 3 -47.07 -3.84 36.76
CA GLY A 3 -47.45 -3.49 35.38
C GLY A 3 -46.59 -2.42 34.69
N ASN A 4 -45.75 -1.68 35.42
CA ASN A 4 -44.85 -0.67 34.84
C ASN A 4 -43.43 -1.22 34.59
N VAL A 5 -43.00 -2.22 35.37
CA VAL A 5 -41.72 -2.90 35.17
C VAL A 5 -41.75 -3.70 33.86
N THR A 6 -42.85 -4.39 33.56
CA THR A 6 -43.02 -5.14 32.29
C THR A 6 -43.04 -4.25 31.05
N LYS A 7 -43.59 -3.04 31.13
CA LYS A 7 -43.66 -2.10 29.98
C LYS A 7 -42.31 -1.51 29.59
N ALA A 8 -41.36 -1.38 30.53
CA ALA A 8 -40.02 -0.87 30.24
C ALA A 8 -39.01 -2.00 29.92
N VAL A 9 -39.18 -3.18 30.53
CA VAL A 9 -38.26 -4.31 30.35
C VAL A 9 -38.40 -4.95 28.96
N ILE A 10 -39.61 -5.07 28.41
CA ILE A 10 -39.84 -5.66 27.08
C ILE A 10 -39.13 -4.88 25.95
N PRO A 11 -39.27 -3.54 25.82
CA PRO A 11 -38.57 -2.80 24.78
C PRO A 11 -37.05 -2.80 24.98
N ILE A 12 -36.55 -2.82 26.21
CA ILE A 12 -35.10 -2.93 26.48
C ILE A 12 -34.57 -4.30 26.04
N LEU A 13 -35.29 -5.39 26.34
CA LEU A 13 -34.94 -6.73 25.91
C LEU A 13 -35.04 -6.89 24.39
N LEU A 14 -36.01 -6.25 23.73
CA LEU A 14 -36.12 -6.20 22.27
C LEU A 14 -34.98 -5.41 21.61
N ILE A 15 -34.60 -4.27 22.17
CA ILE A 15 -33.46 -3.49 21.68
C ILE A 15 -32.17 -4.27 21.87
N TRP A 16 -32.00 -4.92 23.03
CA TRP A 16 -30.84 -5.76 23.31
C TRP A 16 -30.79 -7.00 22.41
N SER A 17 -31.92 -7.67 22.16
CA SER A 17 -31.96 -8.80 21.24
C SER A 17 -31.71 -8.38 19.79
N LEU A 18 -32.27 -7.26 19.34
CA LEU A 18 -31.97 -6.68 18.02
C LEU A 18 -30.49 -6.28 17.91
N PHE A 19 -29.91 -5.72 18.96
CA PHE A 19 -28.50 -5.37 19.02
C PHE A 19 -27.60 -6.60 18.96
N VAL A 20 -27.92 -7.66 19.73
CA VAL A 20 -27.21 -8.94 19.69
C VAL A 20 -27.33 -9.59 18.32
N VAL A 21 -28.52 -9.61 17.72
CA VAL A 21 -28.73 -10.11 16.35
C VAL A 21 -27.89 -9.29 15.37
N ALA A 22 -27.97 -7.95 15.40
CA ALA A 22 -27.20 -7.07 14.50
C ALA A 22 -25.69 -7.24 14.65
N MET A 23 -25.17 -7.42 15.87
CA MET A 23 -23.75 -7.70 16.10
C MET A 23 -23.29 -9.03 15.52
N ASN A 24 -24.19 -10.01 15.42
CA ASN A 24 -23.94 -11.35 14.90
C ASN A 24 -24.29 -11.53 13.41
N MET A 25 -24.91 -10.53 12.77
CA MET A 25 -25.14 -10.46 11.31
C MET A 25 -23.86 -10.08 10.55
N LYS A 26 -22.79 -10.86 10.77
CA LYS A 26 -21.54 -10.76 10.00
C LYS A 26 -21.35 -12.04 9.21
N ALA A 27 -20.94 -11.89 7.95
CA ALA A 27 -20.50 -13.01 7.13
C ALA A 27 -19.14 -13.45 7.66
N ARG A 28 -19.00 -14.75 7.91
CA ARG A 28 -17.77 -15.38 8.35
C ARG A 28 -17.36 -16.44 7.34
N THR A 29 -16.08 -16.74 7.35
CA THR A 29 -15.51 -17.84 6.57
C THR A 29 -15.15 -18.94 7.55
N LEU A 30 -15.98 -19.98 7.58
CA LEU A 30 -15.91 -21.08 8.53
C LEU A 30 -15.19 -22.26 7.87
N VAL A 31 -14.10 -22.71 8.48
CA VAL A 31 -13.37 -23.89 8.02
C VAL A 31 -13.81 -25.09 8.85
N GLU A 32 -14.39 -26.10 8.23
CA GLU A 32 -14.77 -27.36 8.90
C GLU A 32 -13.53 -28.24 9.18
N PRO A 33 -13.63 -29.24 10.09
CA PRO A 33 -12.57 -30.23 10.28
C PRO A 33 -12.12 -30.86 8.97
N ILE A 34 -10.81 -30.93 8.76
CA ILE A 34 -10.23 -31.44 7.51
C ILE A 34 -10.08 -32.94 7.63
N PHE A 35 -10.54 -33.70 6.64
CA PHE A 35 -10.29 -35.15 6.62
C PHE A 35 -8.79 -35.41 6.40
N VAL A 36 -8.13 -36.05 7.38
CA VAL A 36 -6.71 -36.40 7.30
C VAL A 36 -6.51 -37.92 7.18
N PRO A 37 -5.64 -38.41 6.26
CA PRO A 37 -5.32 -39.83 6.14
C PRO A 37 -4.75 -40.39 7.44
N LYS A 38 -5.12 -41.63 7.78
CA LYS A 38 -4.76 -42.27 9.06
C LYS A 38 -3.26 -42.26 9.33
N GLU A 39 -2.44 -42.42 8.30
CA GLU A 39 -0.98 -42.42 8.43
C GLU A 39 -0.42 -41.09 8.94
N LEU A 40 -1.11 -39.98 8.65
CA LEU A 40 -0.75 -38.65 9.14
C LEU A 40 -1.32 -38.37 10.53
N VAL A 41 -2.50 -38.92 10.83
CA VAL A 41 -3.09 -38.87 12.18
C VAL A 41 -2.19 -39.61 13.18
N ASP A 42 -1.67 -40.77 12.80
CA ASP A 42 -0.79 -41.61 13.63
C ASP A 42 0.53 -40.91 13.99
N ILE A 43 0.96 -39.90 13.21
CA ILE A 43 2.15 -39.07 13.48
C ILE A 43 1.81 -37.69 14.07
N GLY A 44 0.54 -37.45 14.43
CA GLY A 44 0.10 -36.29 15.20
C GLY A 44 -0.62 -35.18 14.42
N LEU A 45 -0.81 -35.31 13.10
CA LEU A 45 -1.63 -34.37 12.32
C LEU A 45 -3.08 -34.82 12.36
N THR A 46 -3.84 -34.37 13.36
CA THR A 46 -5.28 -34.66 13.47
C THR A 46 -6.12 -33.76 12.56
N ASP A 47 -7.38 -34.12 12.33
CA ASP A 47 -8.34 -33.31 11.56
C ASP A 47 -8.47 -31.87 12.08
N VAL A 48 -8.52 -31.72 13.41
CA VAL A 48 -8.60 -30.41 14.09
C VAL A 48 -7.28 -29.64 13.98
N ALA A 49 -6.13 -30.34 14.05
CA ALA A 49 -4.84 -29.71 13.85
C ALA A 49 -4.68 -29.20 12.41
N ALA A 50 -5.11 -29.97 11.43
CA ALA A 50 -5.12 -29.58 10.03
C ALA A 50 -6.09 -28.41 9.76
N GLN A 51 -7.30 -28.43 10.33
CA GLN A 51 -8.26 -27.33 10.29
C GLN A 51 -7.64 -26.03 10.82
N ARG A 52 -7.06 -26.05 12.02
CA ARG A 52 -6.41 -24.87 12.62
C ARG A 52 -5.21 -24.39 11.81
N ALA A 53 -4.44 -25.31 11.24
CA ALA A 53 -3.35 -24.96 10.35
C ALA A 53 -3.87 -24.24 9.09
N LEU A 54 -4.94 -24.74 8.46
CA LEU A 54 -5.56 -24.08 7.30
C LEU A 54 -6.14 -22.70 7.66
N VAL A 55 -6.87 -22.60 8.78
CA VAL A 55 -7.37 -21.31 9.30
C VAL A 55 -6.22 -20.31 9.48
N THR A 56 -5.12 -20.75 10.08
CA THR A 56 -3.93 -19.91 10.28
C THR A 56 -3.36 -19.44 8.94
N LYS A 57 -3.30 -20.32 7.94
CA LYS A 57 -2.80 -19.97 6.60
C LYS A 57 -3.73 -19.01 5.85
N LEU A 58 -5.04 -19.18 5.97
CA LEU A 58 -6.03 -18.24 5.41
C LEU A 58 -5.94 -16.87 6.10
N GLN A 59 -5.82 -16.83 7.42
CA GLN A 59 -5.61 -15.59 8.17
C GLN A 59 -4.30 -14.91 7.78
N GLN A 60 -3.25 -15.69 7.50
CA GLN A 60 -1.99 -15.16 6.95
C GLN A 60 -2.21 -14.51 5.57
N VAL A 61 -2.95 -15.15 4.64
CA VAL A 61 -3.29 -14.56 3.34
C VAL A 61 -4.05 -13.25 3.50
N VAL A 62 -5.06 -13.21 4.39
CA VAL A 62 -5.80 -11.97 4.70
C VAL A 62 -4.87 -10.92 5.30
N SER A 63 -3.94 -11.30 6.18
CA SER A 63 -2.96 -10.40 6.79
C SER A 63 -2.01 -9.82 5.74
N ASP A 64 -1.48 -10.64 4.86
CA ASP A 64 -0.57 -10.21 3.79
C ASP A 64 -1.29 -9.24 2.84
N ALA A 65 -2.56 -9.48 2.51
CA ALA A 65 -3.37 -8.58 1.70
C ALA A 65 -3.55 -7.19 2.33
N ARG A 66 -3.62 -7.08 3.66
CA ARG A 66 -3.81 -5.79 4.37
C ARG A 66 -2.68 -4.80 4.16
N GLU A 67 -1.50 -5.27 3.76
CA GLU A 67 -0.37 -4.39 3.45
C GLU A 67 -0.60 -3.58 2.16
N THR A 68 -1.49 -4.02 1.28
CA THR A 68 -1.72 -3.42 -0.05
C THR A 68 -3.17 -3.03 -0.31
N MET A 69 -4.09 -3.31 0.62
CA MET A 69 -5.51 -3.01 0.49
C MET A 69 -6.03 -2.05 1.59
N PRO A 70 -7.17 -1.37 1.34
CA PRO A 70 -7.87 -0.58 2.36
C PRO A 70 -8.23 -1.36 3.63
N GLY A 71 -8.06 -0.74 4.80
CA GLY A 71 -8.30 -1.37 6.11
C GLY A 71 -9.76 -1.69 6.43
N ASP A 72 -10.73 -1.17 5.66
CA ASP A 72 -12.15 -1.49 5.77
C ASP A 72 -12.52 -2.81 5.05
N ILE A 73 -11.66 -3.31 4.16
CA ILE A 73 -11.82 -4.61 3.50
C ILE A 73 -11.31 -5.69 4.45
N LYS A 74 -12.20 -6.60 4.84
CA LYS A 74 -11.91 -7.64 5.83
C LYS A 74 -12.59 -8.94 5.44
N ASP A 75 -11.95 -10.04 5.80
CA ASP A 75 -12.53 -11.37 5.82
C ASP A 75 -12.27 -11.98 7.21
N GLN A 76 -13.31 -12.56 7.80
CA GLN A 76 -13.28 -13.14 9.15
C GLN A 76 -13.22 -14.66 9.04
N VAL A 77 -11.99 -15.16 8.85
CA VAL A 77 -11.72 -16.59 8.79
C VAL A 77 -11.57 -17.16 10.20
N GLN A 78 -12.34 -18.21 10.49
CA GLN A 78 -12.28 -18.93 11.76
C GLN A 78 -12.54 -20.43 11.56
N ALA A 79 -12.13 -21.23 12.55
CA ALA A 79 -12.53 -22.62 12.60
C ALA A 79 -14.04 -22.71 12.88
N ASP A 80 -14.71 -23.65 12.22
CA ASP A 80 -16.06 -24.07 12.60
C ASP A 80 -15.96 -24.92 13.87
N GLU A 81 -16.01 -24.26 15.01
CA GLU A 81 -16.10 -24.89 16.33
C GLU A 81 -17.55 -24.78 16.83
N PRO A 82 -18.09 -25.84 17.47
CA PRO A 82 -19.46 -25.81 17.98
C PRO A 82 -19.62 -24.67 19.00
N GLU A 83 -20.43 -23.68 18.64
CA GLU A 83 -20.77 -22.57 19.53
C GLU A 83 -21.68 -23.06 20.69
N PRO A 84 -21.57 -22.46 21.88
CA PRO A 84 -22.47 -22.79 22.99
C PRO A 84 -23.92 -22.43 22.64
N VAL A 85 -24.84 -23.38 22.83
CA VAL A 85 -26.26 -23.18 22.56
C VAL A 85 -26.86 -22.24 23.61
N VAL A 86 -27.24 -21.04 23.17
CA VAL A 86 -27.95 -20.06 23.99
C VAL A 86 -29.42 -20.08 23.61
N ASP A 87 -30.27 -20.56 24.52
CA ASP A 87 -31.71 -20.59 24.33
C ASP A 87 -32.34 -19.23 24.59
N VAL A 88 -33.31 -18.85 23.76
CA VAL A 88 -34.16 -17.70 24.05
C VAL A 88 -35.20 -18.12 25.11
N PRO A 89 -35.22 -17.48 26.29
CA PRO A 89 -36.10 -17.88 27.39
C PRO A 89 -37.56 -17.92 26.97
N GLY A 90 -38.25 -19.03 27.27
CA GLY A 90 -39.69 -19.18 27.05
C GLY A 90 -40.12 -19.53 25.61
N THR A 91 -39.19 -19.65 24.65
CA THR A 91 -39.53 -20.02 23.26
C THR A 91 -39.10 -21.44 22.88
N GLY A 92 -38.10 -22.00 23.57
CA GLY A 92 -37.48 -23.28 23.21
C GLY A 92 -36.68 -23.22 21.89
N ILE A 93 -36.41 -22.02 21.39
CA ILE A 93 -35.66 -21.78 20.15
C ILE A 93 -34.28 -21.23 20.53
N SER A 94 -33.23 -21.81 19.97
CA SER A 94 -31.88 -21.29 20.15
C SER A 94 -31.68 -19.97 19.40
N LEU A 95 -30.90 -19.06 19.97
CA LEU A 95 -30.51 -17.81 19.31
C LEU A 95 -29.82 -18.07 17.96
N GLN A 96 -29.04 -19.15 17.86
CA GLN A 96 -28.34 -19.56 16.65
C GLN A 96 -29.31 -19.93 15.53
N SER A 97 -30.41 -20.64 15.84
CA SER A 97 -31.47 -20.96 14.87
C SER A 97 -32.14 -19.70 14.32
N ILE A 98 -32.38 -18.70 15.18
CA ILE A 98 -32.94 -17.40 14.75
C ILE A 98 -31.96 -16.69 13.83
N ILE A 99 -30.67 -16.65 14.17
CA ILE A 99 -29.63 -16.03 13.34
C ILE A 99 -29.52 -16.74 11.98
N GLN A 100 -29.43 -18.07 11.96
CA GLN A 100 -29.33 -18.85 10.71
C GLN A 100 -30.55 -18.67 9.82
N TYR A 101 -31.76 -18.72 10.38
CA TYR A 101 -32.99 -18.46 9.63
C TYR A 101 -33.01 -17.04 9.04
N THR A 102 -32.62 -16.05 9.84
CA THR A 102 -32.56 -14.64 9.41
C THR A 102 -31.56 -14.45 8.27
N LYS A 103 -30.36 -15.02 8.43
CA LYS A 103 -29.30 -15.09 7.42
C LYS A 103 -29.83 -15.67 6.10
N GLN A 104 -30.40 -16.87 6.14
CA GLN A 104 -30.96 -17.56 4.98
C GLN A 104 -32.06 -16.76 4.28
N SER A 105 -32.92 -16.08 5.05
CA SER A 105 -34.04 -15.30 4.51
C SER A 105 -33.62 -14.10 3.65
N ILE A 106 -32.38 -13.62 3.81
CA ILE A 106 -31.83 -12.51 3.02
C ILE A 106 -30.68 -12.95 2.09
N HIS A 107 -30.51 -14.25 1.86
CA HIS A 107 -29.37 -14.83 1.11
C HIS A 107 -28.00 -14.37 1.62
N PHE A 108 -27.90 -14.13 2.93
CA PHE A 108 -26.67 -13.75 3.60
C PHE A 108 -26.27 -14.91 4.48
N GLY A 109 -25.03 -15.37 4.42
CA GLY A 109 -24.64 -16.47 5.29
C GLY A 109 -23.13 -16.59 5.41
N ASP A 110 -22.74 -17.60 6.18
CA ASP A 110 -21.34 -17.93 6.35
C ASP A 110 -20.89 -18.78 5.17
N VAL A 111 -19.68 -18.51 4.67
CA VAL A 111 -19.04 -19.37 3.67
C VAL A 111 -18.40 -20.52 4.42
N THR A 112 -18.71 -21.74 4.02
CA THR A 112 -18.16 -22.94 4.65
C THR A 112 -17.13 -23.60 3.74
N ILE A 113 -15.96 -23.88 4.29
CA ILE A 113 -14.86 -24.55 3.61
C ILE A 113 -14.71 -25.95 4.19
N ARG A 114 -14.93 -26.96 3.35
CA ARG A 114 -14.62 -28.36 3.65
C ARG A 114 -13.36 -28.74 2.91
N SER A 115 -12.54 -29.59 3.52
CA SER A 115 -11.31 -30.03 2.87
C SER A 115 -10.93 -31.46 3.21
N SER A 116 -10.20 -32.09 2.30
CA SER A 116 -9.64 -33.43 2.47
C SER A 116 -8.18 -33.42 2.05
N LEU A 117 -7.29 -33.84 2.96
CA LEU A 117 -5.87 -33.99 2.69
C LEU A 117 -5.65 -35.36 2.03
N ILE A 118 -4.97 -35.36 0.90
CA ILE A 118 -4.75 -36.55 0.07
C ILE A 118 -3.24 -36.75 -0.07
N LYS A 119 -2.76 -37.97 0.21
CA LYS A 119 -1.38 -38.37 -0.07
C LYS A 119 -1.40 -39.36 -1.23
N ASP A 120 -0.73 -39.03 -2.33
CA ASP A 120 -0.54 -39.93 -3.47
C ASP A 120 0.95 -40.09 -3.84
N LYS A 121 1.23 -40.75 -4.97
CA LYS A 121 2.61 -40.98 -5.45
C LYS A 121 3.35 -39.68 -5.83
N THR A 122 2.61 -38.61 -6.10
CA THR A 122 3.14 -37.31 -6.55
C THR A 122 3.37 -36.33 -5.40
N GLY A 123 2.80 -36.59 -4.22
CA GLY A 123 2.97 -35.78 -3.01
C GLY A 123 1.68 -35.66 -2.21
N TYR A 124 1.58 -34.57 -1.44
CA TYR A 124 0.38 -34.18 -0.70
C TYR A 124 -0.43 -33.16 -1.50
N LYS A 125 -1.76 -33.34 -1.52
CA LYS A 125 -2.74 -32.46 -2.15
C LYS A 125 -3.87 -32.19 -1.17
N VAL A 126 -4.58 -31.09 -1.34
CA VAL A 126 -5.82 -30.82 -0.62
C VAL A 126 -6.93 -30.67 -1.63
N HIS A 127 -7.99 -31.45 -1.46
CA HIS A 127 -9.26 -31.19 -2.12
C HIS A 127 -10.04 -30.21 -1.26
N VAL A 128 -10.52 -29.12 -1.85
CA VAL A 128 -11.28 -28.07 -1.19
C VAL A 128 -12.69 -28.05 -1.78
N TYR A 129 -13.69 -27.90 -0.92
CA TYR A 129 -15.07 -27.61 -1.31
C TYR A 129 -15.50 -26.33 -0.59
N ILE A 130 -15.97 -25.34 -1.34
CA ILE A 130 -16.39 -24.03 -0.84
C ILE A 130 -17.88 -23.90 -1.12
N THR A 131 -18.65 -23.71 -0.06
CA THR A 131 -20.09 -23.44 -0.18
C THR A 131 -20.33 -22.01 0.21
N ASP A 132 -20.69 -21.19 -0.78
CA ASP A 132 -21.12 -19.81 -0.58
C ASP A 132 -22.66 -19.75 -0.65
N PRO A 133 -23.35 -19.17 0.34
CA PRO A 133 -24.81 -19.02 0.30
C PRO A 133 -25.35 -18.19 -0.87
N SER A 134 -24.49 -17.39 -1.51
CA SER A 134 -24.81 -16.46 -2.59
C SER A 134 -24.35 -16.91 -3.98
N SER A 135 -23.58 -18.00 -4.07
CA SER A 135 -23.10 -18.54 -5.34
C SER A 135 -23.17 -20.06 -5.40
N ASP A 136 -22.77 -20.63 -6.53
CA ASP A 136 -22.65 -22.09 -6.66
C ASP A 136 -21.52 -22.65 -5.79
N VAL A 137 -21.57 -23.96 -5.55
CA VAL A 137 -20.53 -24.71 -4.85
C VAL A 137 -19.29 -24.77 -5.75
N ASP A 138 -18.17 -24.30 -5.23
CA ASP A 138 -16.86 -24.39 -5.89
C ASP A 138 -16.07 -25.56 -5.29
N ASP A 139 -15.38 -26.31 -6.14
CA ASP A 139 -14.47 -27.35 -5.70
C ASP A 139 -13.18 -27.37 -6.53
N GLU A 140 -12.05 -27.62 -5.85
CA GLU A 140 -10.74 -27.59 -6.50
C GLU A 140 -9.74 -28.46 -5.72
N THR A 141 -8.82 -29.10 -6.44
CA THR A 141 -7.72 -29.86 -5.85
C THR A 141 -6.40 -29.15 -6.08
N THR A 142 -5.63 -28.93 -5.02
CA THR A 142 -4.32 -28.26 -5.12
C THR A 142 -3.32 -29.11 -5.92
N PRO A 143 -2.29 -28.46 -6.53
CA PRO A 143 -1.11 -29.18 -7.01
C PRO A 143 -0.46 -30.02 -5.90
N ALA A 144 0.27 -31.07 -6.31
CA ALA A 144 1.01 -31.91 -5.38
C ALA A 144 2.23 -31.17 -4.83
N VAL A 145 2.45 -31.25 -3.52
CA VAL A 145 3.63 -30.68 -2.86
C VAL A 145 4.25 -31.67 -1.87
N GLU A 146 5.48 -31.44 -1.45
CA GLU A 146 6.27 -32.41 -0.68
C GLU A 146 5.78 -32.62 0.76
N THR A 147 5.16 -31.61 1.37
CA THR A 147 4.79 -31.64 2.80
C THR A 147 3.29 -31.41 3.01
N PRO A 148 2.68 -32.01 4.06
CA PRO A 148 1.26 -31.81 4.34
C PRO A 148 0.94 -30.36 4.72
N LEU A 149 1.82 -29.68 5.46
CA LEU A 149 1.65 -28.26 5.80
C LEU A 149 1.82 -27.34 4.56
N GLY A 150 2.70 -27.73 3.63
CA GLY A 150 2.80 -27.08 2.33
C GLY A 150 1.49 -27.21 1.54
N ALA A 151 0.86 -28.39 1.58
CA ALA A 151 -0.40 -28.63 0.89
C ALA A 151 -1.54 -27.79 1.47
N LEU A 152 -1.60 -27.63 2.80
CA LEU A 152 -2.54 -26.72 3.47
C LEU A 152 -2.26 -25.25 3.13
N SER A 153 -1.00 -24.87 2.94
CA SER A 153 -0.63 -23.51 2.52
C SER A 153 -1.08 -23.23 1.07
N ALA A 154 -0.91 -24.21 0.17
CA ALA A 154 -1.43 -24.14 -1.19
C ALA A 154 -2.97 -24.09 -1.20
N ALA A 155 -3.62 -24.87 -0.33
CA ALA A 155 -5.07 -24.86 -0.18
C ALA A 155 -5.60 -23.49 0.23
N ALA A 156 -4.92 -22.79 1.15
CA ALA A 156 -5.33 -21.45 1.56
C ALA A 156 -5.37 -20.45 0.38
N LEU A 157 -4.40 -20.51 -0.53
CA LEU A 157 -4.39 -19.68 -1.73
C LEU A 157 -5.51 -20.06 -2.70
N VAL A 158 -5.74 -21.35 -2.93
CA VAL A 158 -6.85 -21.84 -3.79
C VAL A 158 -8.21 -21.43 -3.23
N VAL A 159 -8.43 -21.64 -1.93
CA VAL A 159 -9.63 -21.20 -1.21
C VAL A 159 -9.84 -19.71 -1.44
N MET A 160 -8.82 -18.90 -1.18
CA MET A 160 -8.98 -17.44 -1.24
C MET A 160 -9.16 -16.95 -2.68
N LYS A 161 -8.51 -17.58 -3.66
CA LYS A 161 -8.71 -17.28 -5.09
C LYS A 161 -10.15 -17.45 -5.53
N LYS A 162 -10.83 -18.48 -5.01
CA LYS A 162 -12.23 -18.77 -5.30
C LYS A 162 -13.18 -17.92 -4.47
N HIS A 163 -12.97 -17.86 -3.16
CA HIS A 163 -13.84 -17.17 -2.22
C HIS A 163 -13.76 -15.64 -2.31
N ASN A 164 -12.54 -15.08 -2.39
CA ASN A 164 -12.33 -13.64 -2.46
C ASN A 164 -11.14 -13.28 -3.35
N LYS A 165 -11.42 -13.18 -4.67
CA LYS A 165 -10.44 -12.89 -5.72
C LYS A 165 -9.60 -11.65 -5.42
N PHE A 166 -10.18 -10.62 -4.82
CA PHE A 166 -9.49 -9.37 -4.50
C PHE A 166 -8.50 -9.52 -3.35
N ILE A 167 -8.87 -10.21 -2.26
CA ILE A 167 -7.94 -10.52 -1.16
C ILE A 167 -6.80 -11.40 -1.68
N TYR A 168 -7.12 -12.42 -2.48
CA TYR A 168 -6.09 -13.26 -3.10
C TYR A 168 -5.11 -12.44 -3.95
N ALA A 169 -5.60 -11.62 -4.89
CA ALA A 169 -4.77 -10.78 -5.74
C ALA A 169 -3.89 -9.80 -4.91
N SER A 170 -4.45 -9.24 -3.83
CA SER A 170 -3.74 -8.33 -2.93
C SER A 170 -2.63 -9.04 -2.13
N ALA A 171 -2.87 -10.28 -1.68
CA ALA A 171 -1.86 -11.08 -1.00
C ALA A 171 -0.69 -11.44 -1.95
N LEU A 172 -1.00 -11.79 -3.21
CA LEU A 172 0.03 -12.01 -4.23
C LEU A 172 0.85 -10.75 -4.47
N ALA A 173 0.21 -9.57 -4.56
CA ALA A 173 0.91 -8.30 -4.72
C ALA A 173 1.89 -8.01 -3.59
N THR A 174 1.52 -8.33 -2.34
CA THR A 174 2.41 -8.21 -1.18
C THR A 174 3.61 -9.15 -1.28
N ARG A 175 3.38 -10.41 -1.67
CA ARG A 175 4.44 -11.42 -1.88
C ARG A 175 5.40 -10.96 -2.98
N ASP A 176 4.88 -10.69 -4.17
CA ASP A 176 5.67 -10.37 -5.35
C ASP A 176 6.46 -9.07 -5.14
N ARG A 177 5.90 -8.08 -4.43
CA ARG A 177 6.63 -6.84 -4.08
C ARG A 177 7.77 -7.09 -3.11
N LYS A 178 7.56 -7.91 -2.09
CA LYS A 178 8.64 -8.30 -1.15
C LYS A 178 9.78 -9.01 -1.88
N GLU A 179 9.48 -9.80 -2.91
CA GLU A 179 10.49 -10.46 -3.75
C GLU A 179 11.17 -9.49 -4.72
N CYS A 180 10.40 -8.62 -5.38
CA CYS A 180 10.90 -7.56 -6.25
C CYS A 180 11.89 -6.64 -5.51
N TYR A 181 11.60 -6.25 -4.27
CA TYR A 181 12.49 -5.34 -3.53
C TYR A 181 13.77 -6.01 -3.04
N LYS A 182 13.81 -7.34 -2.96
CA LYS A 182 14.99 -8.12 -2.54
C LYS A 182 15.81 -8.67 -3.71
N SER A 183 15.28 -8.64 -4.92
CA SER A 183 15.87 -9.35 -6.06
C SER A 183 15.95 -8.46 -7.30
N SER A 184 16.75 -8.87 -8.28
CA SER A 184 16.88 -8.20 -9.58
C SER A 184 15.80 -8.59 -10.59
N LYS A 185 14.65 -9.14 -10.14
CA LYS A 185 13.54 -9.53 -11.00
C LYS A 185 12.20 -9.27 -10.31
N CYS A 186 11.41 -8.37 -10.89
CA CYS A 186 10.05 -8.07 -10.43
C CYS A 186 9.02 -8.86 -11.25
N GLY A 187 8.67 -10.05 -10.78
CA GLY A 187 7.68 -10.93 -11.42
C GLY A 187 6.26 -10.69 -10.90
N TYR A 188 5.40 -10.06 -11.70
CA TYR A 188 4.01 -9.75 -11.34
C TYR A 188 2.96 -10.38 -12.27
N GLU A 189 3.33 -11.39 -13.05
CA GLU A 189 2.45 -11.97 -14.07
C GLU A 189 1.16 -12.58 -13.47
N GLU A 190 1.31 -13.41 -12.43
CA GLU A 190 0.18 -14.02 -11.71
C GLU A 190 -0.68 -12.94 -11.03
N THR A 191 -0.05 -12.02 -10.29
CA THR A 191 -0.72 -10.92 -9.58
C THR A 191 -1.53 -10.04 -10.53
N THR A 192 -0.92 -9.65 -11.66
CA THR A 192 -1.57 -8.83 -12.68
C THR A 192 -2.79 -9.55 -13.25
N SER A 193 -2.66 -10.84 -13.58
CA SER A 193 -3.77 -11.66 -14.06
C SER A 193 -4.90 -11.73 -13.02
N ALA A 194 -4.57 -11.95 -11.74
CA ALA A 194 -5.54 -12.02 -10.66
C ALA A 194 -6.36 -10.72 -10.50
N PHE A 195 -5.72 -9.54 -10.58
CA PHE A 195 -6.46 -8.27 -10.56
C PHE A 195 -7.34 -8.06 -11.80
N HIS A 196 -6.91 -8.53 -12.98
CA HIS A 196 -7.77 -8.45 -14.17
C HIS A 196 -8.99 -9.36 -14.06
N GLU A 197 -8.90 -10.52 -13.39
CA GLU A 197 -10.06 -11.35 -13.10
C GLU A 197 -11.04 -10.66 -12.15
N VAL A 198 -10.54 -9.91 -11.15
CA VAL A 198 -11.40 -9.06 -10.29
C VAL A 198 -12.12 -7.98 -11.13
N LEU A 199 -11.43 -7.39 -12.10
CA LEU A 199 -11.97 -6.32 -12.95
C LEU A 199 -13.02 -6.81 -13.97
N LYS A 200 -12.99 -8.09 -14.34
CA LYS A 200 -13.99 -8.70 -15.24
C LYS A 200 -15.26 -9.15 -14.51
N ASP A 201 -15.21 -9.25 -13.19
CA ASP A 201 -16.30 -9.79 -12.38
C ASP A 201 -17.19 -8.67 -11.83
N ASP A 202 -18.45 -8.66 -12.26
CA ASP A 202 -19.44 -7.65 -11.87
C ASP A 202 -19.78 -7.72 -10.36
N ALA A 203 -19.63 -8.89 -9.72
CA ALA A 203 -19.80 -9.02 -8.28
C ALA A 203 -18.70 -8.26 -7.50
N TYR A 204 -17.61 -7.90 -8.15
CA TYR A 204 -16.44 -7.26 -7.56
C TYR A 204 -16.30 -5.77 -7.93
N VAL A 205 -17.32 -5.13 -8.51
CA VAL A 205 -17.29 -3.70 -8.89
C VAL A 205 -16.81 -2.80 -7.76
N ARG A 206 -17.20 -3.09 -6.50
CA ARG A 206 -16.75 -2.32 -5.32
C ARG A 206 -15.22 -2.30 -5.11
N TYR A 207 -14.52 -3.27 -5.68
CA TYR A 207 -13.06 -3.43 -5.59
C TYR A 207 -12.33 -2.90 -6.82
N HIS A 208 -13.01 -2.60 -7.93
CA HIS A 208 -12.37 -2.19 -9.18
C HIS A 208 -11.43 -0.99 -9.01
N LYS A 209 -11.83 0.02 -8.23
CA LYS A 209 -10.98 1.18 -7.95
C LYS A 209 -9.66 0.82 -7.25
N TRP A 210 -9.72 -0.16 -6.34
CA TRP A 210 -8.55 -0.64 -5.61
C TRP A 210 -7.69 -1.56 -6.47
N SER A 211 -8.30 -2.39 -7.33
CA SER A 211 -7.59 -3.20 -8.33
C SER A 211 -6.80 -2.32 -9.29
N TRP A 212 -7.39 -1.22 -9.78
CA TRP A 212 -6.67 -0.28 -10.65
C TRP A 212 -5.51 0.41 -9.94
N LEU A 213 -5.67 0.79 -8.66
CA LEU A 213 -4.57 1.32 -7.85
C LEU A 213 -3.43 0.32 -7.64
N ALA A 214 -3.77 -0.95 -7.35
CA ALA A 214 -2.78 -1.98 -7.16
C ALA A 214 -1.99 -2.23 -8.45
N LEU A 215 -2.68 -2.28 -9.60
CA LEU A 215 -2.04 -2.42 -10.90
C LEU A 215 -1.20 -1.18 -11.28
N SER A 216 -1.59 0.04 -10.87
CA SER A 216 -0.76 1.23 -11.07
C SER A 216 0.55 1.12 -10.29
N LYS A 217 0.49 0.60 -9.05
CA LYS A 217 1.69 0.41 -8.23
C LYS A 217 2.61 -0.68 -8.78
N ILE A 218 2.04 -1.73 -9.37
CA ILE A 218 2.81 -2.76 -10.10
C ILE A 218 3.54 -2.15 -11.30
N ASP A 219 2.88 -1.27 -12.06
CA ASP A 219 3.53 -0.56 -13.15
C ASP A 219 4.70 0.32 -12.66
N GLU A 220 4.55 1.00 -11.53
CA GLU A 220 5.64 1.78 -10.90
C GLU A 220 6.83 0.87 -10.56
N ASP A 221 6.58 -0.27 -9.89
CA ASP A 221 7.60 -1.27 -9.55
C ASP A 221 8.28 -1.86 -10.82
N GLN A 222 7.64 -1.78 -11.99
CA GLN A 222 8.16 -2.25 -13.28
C GLN A 222 8.70 -1.13 -14.19
N HIS A 223 8.81 0.10 -13.69
CA HIS A 223 9.16 1.30 -14.47
C HIS A 223 8.24 1.60 -15.67
N ASN A 224 7.03 1.04 -15.69
CA ASN A 224 6.01 1.31 -16.70
C ASN A 224 5.20 2.56 -16.34
N TYR A 225 5.85 3.72 -16.26
CA TYR A 225 5.23 4.94 -15.74
C TYR A 225 4.04 5.43 -16.59
N ALA A 226 4.04 5.19 -17.91
CA ALA A 226 2.90 5.49 -18.76
C ALA A 226 1.68 4.60 -18.42
N GLY A 227 1.94 3.32 -18.10
CA GLY A 227 0.95 2.41 -17.54
C GLY A 227 0.43 2.90 -16.19
N GLU A 228 1.32 3.30 -15.28
CA GLU A 228 0.97 3.79 -13.95
C GLU A 228 0.00 4.97 -14.04
N VAL A 229 0.30 5.95 -14.90
CA VAL A 229 -0.59 7.10 -15.16
C VAL A 229 -1.94 6.64 -15.72
N THR A 230 -1.94 5.74 -16.70
CA THR A 230 -3.17 5.19 -17.30
C THR A 230 -4.05 4.49 -16.26
N LYS A 231 -3.46 3.65 -15.42
CA LYS A 231 -4.18 2.86 -14.41
C LYS A 231 -4.64 3.72 -13.23
N SER A 232 -3.85 4.71 -12.84
CA SER A 232 -4.26 5.73 -11.85
C SER A 232 -5.48 6.51 -12.35
N LEU A 233 -5.51 6.90 -13.62
CA LEU A 233 -6.67 7.55 -14.23
C LEU A 233 -7.91 6.64 -14.25
N LEU A 234 -7.74 5.34 -14.54
CA LEU A 234 -8.83 4.37 -14.45
C LEU A 234 -9.39 4.27 -13.02
N ALA A 235 -8.54 4.33 -12.00
CA ALA A 235 -8.99 4.40 -10.60
C ALA A 235 -9.76 5.70 -10.29
N VAL A 236 -9.29 6.87 -10.78
CA VAL A 236 -10.00 8.16 -10.64
C VAL A 236 -11.38 8.11 -11.29
N ARG A 237 -11.53 7.43 -12.43
CA ARG A 237 -12.84 7.27 -13.10
C ARG A 237 -13.83 6.45 -12.29
N GLN A 238 -13.36 5.52 -11.47
CA GLN A 238 -14.20 4.76 -10.54
C GLN A 238 -14.60 5.60 -9.31
N ASP A 239 -13.68 6.43 -8.83
CA ASP A 239 -13.91 7.31 -7.67
C ASP A 239 -13.06 8.59 -7.78
N ARG A 240 -13.73 9.70 -8.14
CA ARG A 240 -13.07 10.99 -8.37
C ARG A 240 -12.51 11.63 -7.10
N THR A 241 -12.83 11.08 -5.92
CA THR A 241 -12.35 11.54 -4.61
C THR A 241 -11.21 10.67 -4.08
N LEU A 242 -10.77 9.67 -4.85
CA LEU A 242 -9.77 8.70 -4.45
C LEU A 242 -8.38 9.33 -4.39
N PHE A 243 -8.03 9.82 -3.20
CA PHE A 243 -6.74 10.42 -2.87
C PHE A 243 -5.54 9.67 -3.48
N TRP A 244 -5.46 8.36 -3.26
CA TRP A 244 -4.34 7.53 -3.69
C TRP A 244 -4.18 7.48 -5.22
N ALA A 245 -5.26 7.67 -5.97
CA ALA A 245 -5.21 7.65 -7.44
C ALA A 245 -4.54 8.90 -7.99
N TYR A 246 -4.84 10.08 -7.44
CA TYR A 246 -4.14 11.31 -7.81
C TYR A 246 -2.68 11.29 -7.33
N TYR A 247 -2.42 10.71 -6.16
CA TYR A 247 -1.05 10.56 -5.66
C TYR A 247 -0.21 9.68 -6.60
N ASN A 248 -0.67 8.47 -6.93
CA ASN A 248 0.05 7.58 -7.86
C ASN A 248 0.15 8.19 -9.27
N TRP A 249 -0.88 8.90 -9.74
CA TRP A 249 -0.79 9.64 -11.00
C TRP A 249 0.35 10.68 -10.96
N GLY A 250 0.49 11.42 -9.87
CA GLY A 250 1.59 12.36 -9.67
C GLY A 250 2.97 11.69 -9.66
N ILE A 251 3.09 10.50 -9.08
CA ILE A 251 4.33 9.71 -9.09
C ILE A 251 4.69 9.29 -10.52
N GLY A 252 3.77 8.65 -11.25
CA GLY A 252 4.02 8.25 -12.63
C GLY A 252 4.33 9.43 -13.57
N LEU A 253 3.73 10.61 -13.35
CA LEU A 253 4.06 11.83 -14.09
C LEU A 253 5.45 12.38 -13.72
N SER A 254 5.81 12.35 -12.43
CA SER A 254 7.12 12.74 -11.94
C SER A 254 8.22 11.87 -12.55
N GLU A 255 8.02 10.56 -12.57
CA GLU A 255 9.00 9.62 -13.15
C GLU A 255 9.13 9.78 -14.67
N GLN A 256 8.09 10.29 -15.35
CA GLN A 256 8.13 10.69 -16.76
C GLN A 256 8.74 12.09 -17.01
N GLY A 257 9.03 12.86 -15.94
CA GLY A 257 9.51 14.25 -16.06
C GLY A 257 8.42 15.28 -16.42
N CYS A 258 7.15 14.91 -16.33
CA CYS A 258 6.02 15.83 -16.51
C CYS A 258 5.75 16.62 -15.23
N ASP A 259 6.75 17.38 -14.76
CA ASP A 259 6.82 17.94 -13.40
C ASP A 259 5.67 18.92 -13.08
N LYS A 260 5.20 19.70 -14.06
CA LYS A 260 4.05 20.60 -13.89
C LYS A 260 2.76 19.83 -13.64
N GLN A 261 2.48 18.82 -14.46
CA GLN A 261 1.31 17.98 -14.33
C GLN A 261 1.40 17.10 -13.07
N ALA A 262 2.60 16.64 -12.69
CA ALA A 262 2.83 15.92 -11.45
C ALA A 262 2.46 16.77 -10.23
N LEU A 263 2.91 18.04 -10.18
CA LEU A 263 2.53 18.98 -9.13
C LEU A 263 1.00 19.17 -9.05
N GLN A 264 0.32 19.33 -10.19
CA GLN A 264 -1.15 19.43 -10.23
C GLN A 264 -1.82 18.18 -9.67
N ALA A 265 -1.34 16.98 -10.02
CA ALA A 265 -1.87 15.71 -9.51
C ALA A 265 -1.70 15.59 -7.99
N PHE A 266 -0.53 15.95 -7.45
CA PHE A 266 -0.32 15.98 -6.00
C PHE A 266 -1.21 17.02 -5.31
N GLN A 267 -1.38 18.20 -5.90
CA GLN A 267 -2.31 19.22 -5.38
C GLN A 267 -3.76 18.72 -5.37
N GLN A 268 -4.17 17.97 -6.38
CA GLN A 268 -5.49 17.35 -6.41
C GLN A 268 -5.63 16.29 -5.32
N ALA A 269 -4.62 15.46 -5.07
CA ALA A 269 -4.61 14.55 -3.94
C ALA A 269 -4.77 15.32 -2.62
N LEU A 270 -3.96 16.36 -2.40
CA LEU A 270 -3.97 17.20 -1.20
C LEU A 270 -5.30 17.95 -1.01
N SER A 271 -6.06 18.23 -2.07
CA SER A 271 -7.42 18.79 -1.94
C SER A 271 -8.40 17.86 -1.19
N TYR A 272 -8.17 16.54 -1.26
CA TYR A 272 -8.99 15.54 -0.56
C TYR A 272 -8.41 15.15 0.80
N ARG A 273 -7.08 15.11 0.94
CA ARG A 273 -6.41 14.85 2.22
C ARG A 273 -5.26 15.83 2.43
N PRO A 274 -5.53 17.03 2.95
CA PRO A 274 -4.51 18.07 3.09
C PRO A 274 -3.45 17.72 4.14
N ARG A 275 -3.81 16.91 5.15
CA ARG A 275 -2.89 16.41 6.18
C ARG A 275 -2.26 15.07 5.79
N SER A 276 -1.59 15.01 4.66
CA SER A 276 -0.76 13.87 4.24
C SER A 276 0.70 14.31 4.13
N ASP A 277 1.54 13.81 5.02
CA ASP A 277 2.98 14.10 5.05
C ASP A 277 3.67 13.71 3.73
N PHE A 278 3.48 12.48 3.25
CA PHE A 278 4.08 11.98 2.01
C PHE A 278 3.61 12.72 0.75
N ALA A 279 2.32 13.10 0.66
CA ALA A 279 1.84 13.85 -0.50
C ALA A 279 2.31 15.32 -0.48
N ASN A 280 2.40 15.94 0.70
CA ASN A 280 3.01 17.25 0.86
C ASN A 280 4.50 17.21 0.49
N ASN A 281 5.25 16.21 0.95
CA ASN A 281 6.65 16.03 0.53
C ASN A 281 6.78 15.86 -0.99
N ALA A 282 5.94 15.02 -1.62
CA ALA A 282 5.96 14.83 -3.07
C ALA A 282 5.64 16.14 -3.83
N ALA A 283 4.62 16.88 -3.42
CA ALA A 283 4.28 18.20 -4.00
C ALA A 283 5.42 19.20 -3.83
N GLY A 284 6.03 19.25 -2.63
CA GLY A 284 7.17 20.12 -2.33
C GLY A 284 8.40 19.79 -3.18
N ARG A 285 8.70 18.49 -3.35
CA ARG A 285 9.77 18.01 -4.24
C ARG A 285 9.53 18.44 -5.69
N GLN A 286 8.31 18.33 -6.20
CA GLN A 286 7.99 18.79 -7.56
C GLN A 286 8.11 20.30 -7.71
N ALA A 287 7.63 21.07 -6.74
CA ALA A 287 7.80 22.52 -6.76
C ALA A 287 9.29 22.91 -6.74
N LEU A 288 10.13 22.23 -5.96
CA LEU A 288 11.58 22.44 -5.93
C LEU A 288 12.26 22.15 -7.28
N ILE A 289 11.81 21.10 -7.99
CA ILE A 289 12.28 20.80 -9.35
C ILE A 289 11.92 21.95 -10.29
N LEU A 290 10.65 22.37 -10.33
CA LEU A 290 10.18 23.48 -11.17
C LEU A 290 10.88 24.81 -10.85
N ALA A 291 11.21 25.06 -9.59
CA ALA A 291 12.03 26.21 -9.19
C ALA A 291 13.43 26.16 -9.80
N THR A 292 14.02 24.97 -9.86
CA THR A 292 15.35 24.76 -10.45
C THR A 292 15.32 24.95 -11.96
N GLU A 293 14.26 24.50 -12.64
CA GLU A 293 14.09 24.72 -14.08
C GLU A 293 13.86 26.19 -14.44
N ALA A 294 13.17 26.93 -13.58
CA ALA A 294 12.94 28.36 -13.75
C ALA A 294 14.19 29.22 -13.43
N ASP A 295 15.24 28.63 -12.86
CA ASP A 295 16.43 29.36 -12.43
C ASP A 295 17.17 29.98 -13.62
N GLY A 296 17.52 31.27 -13.52
CA GLY A 296 18.10 32.03 -14.63
C GLY A 296 17.16 32.32 -15.82
N VAL A 297 15.94 31.75 -15.86
CA VAL A 297 14.97 31.90 -16.97
C VAL A 297 13.77 32.76 -16.56
N ASP A 298 13.15 32.46 -15.43
CA ASP A 298 11.98 33.17 -14.88
C ASP A 298 12.14 33.38 -13.38
N ARG A 299 12.61 34.56 -13.00
CA ARG A 299 12.82 34.93 -11.59
C ARG A 299 11.52 34.86 -10.77
N HIS A 300 10.38 35.25 -11.34
CA HIS A 300 9.11 35.27 -10.62
C HIS A 300 8.57 33.86 -10.45
N GLY A 301 8.64 33.04 -11.50
CA GLY A 301 8.32 31.62 -11.45
C GLY A 301 9.19 30.87 -10.45
N ARG A 302 10.51 31.07 -10.48
CA ARG A 302 11.46 30.50 -9.51
C ARG A 302 11.05 30.81 -8.08
N LYS A 303 10.80 32.08 -7.77
CA LYS A 303 10.38 32.51 -6.42
C LYS A 303 9.08 31.81 -6.02
N ARG A 304 8.05 31.88 -6.87
CA ARG A 304 6.75 31.25 -6.61
C ARG A 304 6.88 29.76 -6.30
N TYR A 305 7.70 29.03 -7.05
CA TYR A 305 7.92 27.61 -6.84
C TYR A 305 8.73 27.29 -5.58
N LEU A 306 9.69 28.13 -5.19
CA LEU A 306 10.38 27.98 -3.90
C LEU A 306 9.42 28.23 -2.72
N ASP A 307 8.56 29.25 -2.82
CA ASP A 307 7.54 29.52 -1.79
C ASP A 307 6.57 28.33 -1.65
N LEU A 308 6.11 27.76 -2.77
CA LEU A 308 5.30 26.53 -2.81
C LEU A 308 6.04 25.34 -2.18
N ALA A 309 7.31 25.12 -2.56
CA ALA A 309 8.11 24.01 -2.06
C ALA A 309 8.29 24.09 -0.55
N SER A 310 8.70 25.26 -0.03
CA SER A 310 8.84 25.51 1.40
C SER A 310 7.54 25.23 2.15
N SER A 311 6.41 25.77 1.67
CA SER A 311 5.10 25.61 2.31
C SER A 311 4.70 24.13 2.44
N TYR A 312 4.76 23.36 1.36
CA TYR A 312 4.42 21.94 1.41
C TYR A 312 5.37 21.14 2.30
N LEU A 313 6.68 21.41 2.24
CA LEU A 313 7.66 20.65 3.02
C LEU A 313 7.56 20.95 4.51
N MET A 314 7.26 22.20 4.89
CA MET A 314 6.96 22.55 6.29
C MET A 314 5.70 21.84 6.80
N ILE A 315 4.64 21.75 6.00
CA ILE A 315 3.44 20.97 6.36
C ILE A 315 3.81 19.49 6.54
N ALA A 316 4.64 18.92 5.66
CA ALA A 316 5.07 17.53 5.77
C ALA A 316 5.85 17.24 7.06
N THR A 317 6.78 18.13 7.43
CA THR A 317 7.57 17.99 8.67
C THR A 317 6.77 18.30 9.93
N GLU A 318 5.74 19.16 9.86
CA GLU A 318 4.80 19.39 10.96
C GLU A 318 3.96 18.13 11.24
N ILE A 319 3.44 17.49 10.19
CA ILE A 319 2.61 16.28 10.31
C ILE A 319 3.45 15.09 10.79
N ASN A 320 4.66 14.94 10.25
CA ASN A 320 5.58 13.88 10.59
C ASN A 320 6.96 14.45 10.91
N PRO A 321 7.22 14.78 12.20
CA PRO A 321 8.50 15.35 12.65
C PRO A 321 9.70 14.43 12.49
N THR A 322 9.49 13.16 12.12
CA THR A 322 10.55 12.18 11.83
C THR A 322 10.69 11.91 10.32
N TYR A 323 10.01 12.66 9.45
CA TYR A 323 10.05 12.42 8.01
C TYR A 323 11.30 13.02 7.36
N SER A 324 12.39 12.26 7.38
CA SER A 324 13.68 12.79 6.95
C SER A 324 13.74 13.20 5.48
N GLU A 325 12.96 12.58 4.59
CA GLU A 325 12.88 13.03 3.20
C GLU A 325 12.40 14.47 3.07
N ALA A 326 11.37 14.83 3.84
CA ALA A 326 10.80 16.16 3.82
C ALA A 326 11.83 17.19 4.33
N TYR A 327 12.58 16.86 5.39
CA TYR A 327 13.67 17.71 5.89
C TYR A 327 14.82 17.86 4.89
N VAL A 328 15.24 16.78 4.23
CA VAL A 328 16.25 16.85 3.15
C VAL A 328 15.79 17.79 2.03
N ASN A 329 14.54 17.66 1.60
CA ASN A 329 13.99 18.51 0.56
C ASN A 329 13.83 19.97 1.03
N LEU A 330 13.49 20.18 2.31
CA LEU A 330 13.36 21.51 2.91
C LEU A 330 14.73 22.21 2.99
N ALA A 331 15.77 21.49 3.40
CA ALA A 331 17.13 21.99 3.39
C ALA A 331 17.58 22.42 1.98
N LYS A 332 17.27 21.63 0.94
CA LYS A 332 17.53 22.03 -0.47
C LYS A 332 16.81 23.33 -0.86
N VAL A 333 15.60 23.56 -0.36
CA VAL A 333 14.86 24.82 -0.58
C VAL A 333 15.61 25.98 0.08
N PHE A 334 15.98 25.86 1.35
CA PHE A 334 16.72 26.89 2.08
C PHE A 334 18.07 27.21 1.43
N MET A 335 18.81 26.20 0.98
CA MET A 335 20.04 26.40 0.19
C MET A 335 19.80 27.25 -1.07
N LYS A 336 18.70 27.03 -1.80
CA LYS A 336 18.37 27.82 -3.01
C LYS A 336 17.88 29.22 -2.69
N LEU A 337 17.40 29.45 -1.48
CA LEU A 337 17.07 30.77 -0.94
C LEU A 337 18.31 31.49 -0.38
N GLY A 338 19.41 30.77 -0.12
CA GLY A 338 20.60 31.30 0.54
C GLY A 338 20.46 31.38 2.07
N ASP A 339 19.51 30.66 2.65
CA ASP A 339 19.27 30.59 4.09
C ASP A 339 20.08 29.43 4.70
N GLU A 340 21.36 29.69 4.97
CA GLU A 340 22.27 28.67 5.52
C GLU A 340 21.88 28.16 6.93
N PRO A 341 21.43 29.03 7.87
CA PRO A 341 20.97 28.58 9.18
C PRO A 341 19.82 27.58 9.10
N ASP A 342 18.74 27.92 8.38
CA ASP A 342 17.56 27.06 8.30
C ASP A 342 17.85 25.77 7.50
N ALA A 343 18.77 25.83 6.52
CA ALA A 343 19.27 24.64 5.84
C ALA A 343 20.00 23.69 6.80
N THR A 344 20.81 24.23 7.71
CA THR A 344 21.54 23.45 8.73
C THR A 344 20.56 22.79 9.69
N ASP A 345 19.60 23.55 10.21
CA ASP A 345 18.61 23.05 11.17
C ASP A 345 17.76 21.92 10.55
N ALA A 346 17.42 22.05 9.27
CA ALA A 346 16.71 20.99 8.54
C ALA A 346 17.56 19.72 8.35
N PHE A 347 18.86 19.84 8.08
CA PHE A 347 19.75 18.66 8.03
C PHE A 347 19.94 18.01 9.41
N ASP A 348 20.15 18.81 10.45
CA ASP A 348 20.27 18.33 11.83
C ASP A 348 19.00 17.57 12.27
N ALA A 349 17.82 18.00 11.83
CA ALA A 349 16.56 17.31 12.11
C ALA A 349 16.51 15.89 11.52
N VAL A 350 17.17 15.62 10.40
CA VAL A 350 17.26 14.25 9.84
C VAL A 350 18.05 13.33 10.76
N LEU A 351 19.15 13.84 11.34
CA LEU A 351 20.02 13.08 12.24
C LEU A 351 19.32 12.73 13.56
N LEU A 352 18.42 13.61 14.01
CA LEU A 352 17.63 13.41 15.23
C LEU A 352 16.46 12.44 15.05
N ALA A 353 16.04 12.17 13.81
CA ALA A 353 14.86 11.35 13.51
C ALA A 353 15.09 9.83 13.59
N ASP A 354 16.29 9.36 13.95
CA ASP A 354 16.68 7.92 13.99
C ASP A 354 16.20 7.15 12.76
N SER A 355 16.54 7.67 11.58
CA SER A 355 15.92 7.27 10.32
C SER A 355 16.91 6.53 9.40
N PRO A 356 16.48 5.49 8.66
CA PRO A 356 17.27 4.84 7.59
C PRO A 356 17.79 5.82 6.51
N GLN A 357 17.26 7.05 6.49
CA GLN A 357 17.48 8.09 5.51
C GLN A 357 18.68 9.00 5.81
N VAL A 358 19.43 8.77 6.90
CA VAL A 358 20.63 9.56 7.25
C VAL A 358 21.64 9.59 6.11
N ARG A 359 21.81 8.50 5.34
CA ARG A 359 22.70 8.49 4.15
C ARG A 359 22.38 9.60 3.14
N ARG A 360 21.10 9.95 2.97
CA ARG A 360 20.70 11.07 2.10
C ARG A 360 21.00 12.41 2.74
N ALA A 361 20.76 12.58 4.04
CA ALA A 361 21.14 13.82 4.72
C ALA A 361 22.63 14.09 4.63
N ASP A 362 23.46 13.08 4.86
CA ASP A 362 24.92 13.18 4.71
C ASP A 362 25.32 13.59 3.28
N TYR A 363 24.71 12.97 2.27
CA TYR A 363 24.94 13.34 0.86
C TYR A 363 24.60 14.82 0.61
N PHE A 364 23.47 15.31 1.11
CA PHE A 364 23.03 16.68 0.88
C PHE A 364 23.75 17.72 1.74
N GLU A 365 24.14 17.38 2.97
CA GLU A 365 24.96 18.23 3.83
C GLU A 365 26.36 18.42 3.22
N ASN A 366 26.98 17.33 2.75
CA ASN A 366 28.25 17.41 2.01
C ASN A 366 28.12 18.27 0.74
N LYS A 367 27.00 18.14 0.01
CA LYS A 367 26.71 19.00 -1.15
C LYS A 367 26.55 20.47 -0.74
N ALA A 368 25.90 20.76 0.38
CA ALA A 368 25.72 22.11 0.89
C ALA A 368 27.06 22.76 1.23
N ASN A 369 27.93 22.01 1.93
CA ASN A 369 29.29 22.41 2.25
C ASN A 369 30.13 22.73 1.00
N LEU A 370 29.97 21.94 -0.07
CA LEU A 370 30.67 22.14 -1.36
C LEU A 370 30.13 23.35 -2.16
N THR A 371 28.83 23.61 -2.12
CA THR A 371 28.17 24.62 -2.97
C THR A 371 28.23 26.03 -2.35
N ILE A 372 28.19 26.12 -1.02
CA ILE A 372 28.04 27.38 -0.28
C ILE A 372 29.40 28.02 0.06
N GLY A 373 30.51 27.29 -0.10
CA GLY A 373 31.84 27.86 0.12
C GLY A 373 32.03 28.28 1.59
N SER A 374 32.15 27.29 2.48
CA SER A 374 32.71 27.41 3.86
C SER A 374 31.92 28.14 4.97
N GLY A 375 30.62 28.43 4.80
CA GLY A 375 29.78 29.06 5.84
C GLY A 375 29.15 28.11 6.86
N LEU A 376 28.81 26.88 6.44
CA LEU A 376 28.24 25.84 7.32
C LEU A 376 29.32 25.36 8.30
N LYS A 377 29.25 25.83 9.55
CA LYS A 377 30.18 25.39 10.60
C LYS A 377 29.98 23.90 10.83
N PRO A 378 30.99 23.08 10.61
CA PRO A 378 30.78 21.65 10.67
C PRO A 378 30.75 21.19 12.13
N ARG A 379 29.65 20.54 12.53
CA ARG A 379 29.71 19.56 13.62
C ARG A 379 30.29 18.23 13.07
N HIS A 380 31.46 18.31 12.44
CA HIS A 380 32.11 17.24 11.66
C HIS A 380 32.44 15.96 12.47
N SER A 381 32.55 16.02 13.80
CA SER A 381 32.92 14.83 14.58
C SER A 381 31.76 13.90 14.89
N LEU A 382 30.55 14.44 15.12
CA LEU A 382 29.37 13.64 15.41
C LEU A 382 28.79 13.05 14.12
N LEU A 383 28.74 13.85 13.06
CA LEU A 383 28.29 13.43 11.74
C LEU A 383 29.13 12.27 11.21
N ASN A 384 30.46 12.40 11.13
CA ASN A 384 31.33 11.33 10.64
C ASN A 384 31.23 10.03 11.46
N SER A 385 31.06 10.12 12.78
CA SER A 385 30.87 8.93 13.63
C SER A 385 29.48 8.28 13.43
N MET A 386 28.42 9.07 13.25
CA MET A 386 27.07 8.56 12.94
C MET A 386 26.99 8.00 11.51
N VAL A 387 27.57 8.68 10.53
CA VAL A 387 27.71 8.22 9.13
C VAL A 387 28.44 6.90 9.06
N ASN A 388 29.57 6.75 9.75
CA ASN A 388 30.32 5.50 9.76
C ASN A 388 29.54 4.38 10.46
N ALA A 389 28.87 4.68 11.57
CA ALA A 389 27.98 3.72 12.24
C ALA A 389 26.78 3.30 11.37
N LEU A 390 26.25 4.20 10.54
CA LEU A 390 25.10 3.94 9.66
C LEU A 390 25.49 3.34 8.31
N LYS A 391 26.69 3.63 7.78
CA LYS A 391 27.33 2.86 6.72
C LYS A 391 27.47 1.41 7.19
N ASP A 392 28.08 1.18 8.34
CA ASP A 392 28.28 -0.18 8.86
C ASP A 392 26.96 -0.91 9.20
N ALA A 393 25.89 -0.18 9.55
CA ALA A 393 24.59 -0.78 9.87
C ALA A 393 23.67 -1.07 8.65
N HIS A 394 23.92 -0.46 7.48
CA HIS A 394 23.00 -0.51 6.33
C HIS A 394 23.67 -0.79 4.96
N VAL A 395 24.98 -1.06 4.92
CA VAL A 395 25.71 -1.47 3.69
C VAL A 395 25.14 -2.76 3.06
N ASP A 396 24.33 -3.53 3.79
CA ASP A 396 23.73 -4.77 3.30
C ASP A 396 22.21 -4.70 3.01
N ASP A 397 21.56 -3.52 2.99
CA ASP A 397 20.13 -3.46 2.61
C ASP A 397 19.98 -3.78 1.10
N PRO A 398 19.45 -4.97 0.73
CA PRO A 398 19.39 -5.39 -0.66
C PRO A 398 18.54 -4.45 -1.53
N MET A 399 17.60 -3.72 -0.92
CA MET A 399 16.73 -2.79 -1.62
C MET A 399 17.47 -1.52 -2.06
N CYS A 400 18.37 -0.96 -1.24
CA CYS A 400 19.15 0.22 -1.62
C CYS A 400 20.22 -0.08 -2.68
N SER A 401 20.60 -1.35 -2.79
CA SER A 401 21.50 -1.88 -3.81
C SER A 401 20.77 -2.33 -5.08
N ASN A 402 19.43 -2.25 -5.10
CA ASN A 402 18.61 -2.65 -6.24
C ASN A 402 18.39 -1.48 -7.21
N ASP A 403 19.27 -1.37 -8.20
CA ASP A 403 19.19 -0.31 -9.22
C ASP A 403 18.02 -0.49 -10.22
N GLN A 404 17.22 -1.57 -10.09
CA GLN A 404 15.97 -1.77 -10.84
C GLN A 404 14.72 -1.22 -10.12
N LEU A 405 14.88 -0.51 -9.01
CA LEU A 405 13.74 0.16 -8.37
C LEU A 405 13.60 1.59 -8.90
N ALA A 406 12.36 2.08 -8.99
CA ALA A 406 12.08 3.46 -9.36
C ALA A 406 12.75 4.43 -8.38
N GLY A 407 13.14 5.62 -8.86
CA GLY A 407 13.82 6.62 -8.04
C GLY A 407 12.97 7.03 -6.85
N SER A 408 11.68 7.28 -7.07
CA SER A 408 10.68 7.54 -6.02
C SER A 408 10.57 6.43 -4.97
N ILE A 409 10.69 5.14 -5.35
CA ILE A 409 10.69 4.02 -4.40
C ILE A 409 11.92 4.07 -3.51
N LEU A 410 13.11 4.21 -4.12
CA LEU A 410 14.38 4.31 -3.41
C LEU A 410 14.39 5.52 -2.46
N GLU A 411 13.93 6.67 -2.95
CA GLU A 411 13.80 7.90 -2.16
C GLU A 411 12.88 7.70 -0.95
N SER A 412 11.68 7.14 -1.15
CA SER A 412 10.70 6.92 -0.08
C SER A 412 11.24 6.05 1.07
N LYS A 413 12.28 5.26 0.78
CA LYS A 413 12.93 4.36 1.72
C LYS A 413 14.26 4.88 2.26
N GLY A 414 14.71 6.04 1.80
CA GLY A 414 15.99 6.63 2.22
C GLY A 414 17.21 6.11 1.50
N CYS A 415 17.03 5.38 0.42
CA CYS A 415 18.11 5.02 -0.48
C CYS A 415 18.43 6.21 -1.40
N LEU A 416 19.69 6.31 -1.83
CA LEU A 416 20.06 7.24 -2.89
C LEU A 416 19.51 6.73 -4.23
N SER A 417 18.93 7.62 -5.03
CA SER A 417 18.52 7.29 -6.39
C SER A 417 19.75 7.01 -7.29
N PRO A 418 19.62 6.30 -8.41
CA PRO A 418 20.72 6.10 -9.36
C PRO A 418 21.34 7.43 -9.84
N GLU A 419 20.53 8.47 -10.02
CA GLU A 419 21.00 9.81 -10.38
C GLU A 419 21.81 10.46 -9.26
N GLU A 420 21.40 10.27 -8.00
CA GLU A 420 22.14 10.76 -6.83
C GLU A 420 23.47 10.01 -6.66
N LYS A 421 23.49 8.69 -6.92
CA LYS A 421 24.70 7.83 -6.87
C LYS A 421 25.73 8.18 -7.95
N GLN A 422 25.32 8.40 -9.20
CA GLN A 422 26.23 8.73 -10.32
C GLN A 422 27.01 10.04 -10.09
N PHE A 423 26.53 10.90 -9.20
CA PHE A 423 27.16 12.17 -8.88
C PHE A 423 28.30 12.05 -7.86
N GLU A 424 28.39 10.97 -7.07
CA GLU A 424 29.57 10.74 -6.21
C GLU A 424 30.87 10.68 -7.03
N SER A 425 30.79 10.38 -8.34
CA SER A 425 31.93 10.36 -9.26
C SER A 425 32.19 11.65 -10.04
N GLU A 426 31.24 12.60 -10.17
CA GLU A 426 31.38 13.74 -11.09
C GLU A 426 30.79 15.06 -10.55
N ALA A 427 31.59 16.12 -10.53
CA ALA A 427 31.22 17.44 -10.00
C ALA A 427 30.06 18.12 -10.77
N GLY A 428 29.05 18.53 -10.03
CA GLY A 428 28.61 19.93 -9.99
C GLY A 428 27.63 20.51 -11.01
N THR A 429 27.02 19.78 -11.96
CA THR A 429 25.88 20.32 -12.78
C THR A 429 24.99 19.26 -13.42
N GLN A 430 25.20 17.98 -13.09
CA GLN A 430 24.73 16.88 -13.94
C GLN A 430 23.38 16.27 -13.54
N LEU A 431 22.79 16.51 -12.36
CA LEU A 431 21.58 15.78 -11.92
C LEU A 431 20.34 16.02 -12.82
N ALA A 432 20.07 17.27 -13.20
CA ALA A 432 18.95 17.59 -14.10
C ALA A 432 19.21 17.07 -15.53
N ASN A 433 20.47 17.07 -15.95
CA ASN A 433 20.89 16.52 -17.24
C ASN A 433 20.88 15.00 -17.25
N ALA A 434 21.19 14.34 -16.13
CA ALA A 434 21.15 12.89 -15.93
C ALA A 434 19.70 12.40 -15.90
N ARG A 435 18.81 13.11 -15.20
CA ARG A 435 17.36 12.83 -15.25
C ARG A 435 16.82 12.99 -16.67
N LYS A 436 17.15 14.09 -17.37
CA LYS A 436 16.79 14.28 -18.79
C LYS A 436 17.41 13.23 -19.71
N ALA A 437 18.66 12.82 -19.48
CA ALA A 437 19.33 11.78 -20.26
C ALA A 437 18.70 10.40 -20.04
N ARG A 438 18.32 10.06 -18.79
CA ARG A 438 17.57 8.85 -18.46
C ARG A 438 16.21 8.84 -19.15
N LEU A 439 15.45 9.94 -19.06
CA LEU A 439 14.16 10.09 -19.74
C LEU A 439 14.28 9.95 -21.26
N ASN A 440 15.33 10.52 -21.86
CA ASN A 440 15.61 10.39 -23.29
C ASN A 440 16.00 8.95 -23.67
N ALA A 441 16.67 8.22 -22.78
CA ALA A 441 17.09 6.84 -23.01
C ALA A 441 15.92 5.83 -22.91
N THR A 442 14.86 6.15 -22.15
CA THR A 442 13.68 5.28 -21.97
C THR A 442 12.63 5.39 -23.09
N GLY A 443 12.88 6.20 -24.12
CA GLY A 443 12.11 6.23 -25.36
C GLY A 443 11.08 7.37 -25.45
N GLY A 444 11.41 8.40 -26.25
CA GLY A 444 10.51 9.48 -26.63
C GLY A 444 10.13 10.44 -25.49
N ALA A 445 10.17 11.75 -25.73
CA ALA A 445 9.64 12.70 -24.75
C ALA A 445 8.12 12.48 -24.58
N PRO A 446 7.59 12.30 -23.36
CA PRO A 446 6.17 12.07 -23.14
C PRO A 446 5.34 13.32 -23.48
N ASP A 447 4.12 13.11 -24.00
CA ASP A 447 3.15 14.21 -24.22
C ASP A 447 2.48 14.59 -22.89
N CYS A 448 3.18 15.41 -22.11
CA CYS A 448 2.74 15.81 -20.77
C CYS A 448 1.40 16.55 -20.77
N GLU A 449 1.09 17.33 -21.81
CA GLU A 449 -0.16 18.10 -21.87
C GLU A 449 -1.38 17.20 -21.97
N ARG A 450 -1.30 16.12 -22.76
CA ARG A 450 -2.38 15.11 -22.84
C ARG A 450 -2.57 14.31 -21.56
N GLN A 451 -1.57 14.31 -20.65
CA GLN A 451 -1.64 13.62 -19.36
C GLN A 451 -2.05 14.54 -18.21
N SER A 452 -2.49 15.77 -18.50
CA SER A 452 -2.98 16.72 -17.50
C SER A 452 -4.32 16.31 -16.89
N ILE A 453 -4.61 16.82 -15.69
CA ILE A 453 -5.90 16.62 -15.02
C ILE A 453 -7.03 17.19 -15.86
N ASP A 454 -6.87 18.40 -16.39
CA ASP A 454 -7.89 19.08 -17.18
C ASP A 454 -8.27 18.26 -18.42
N ALA A 455 -7.29 17.69 -19.12
CA ALA A 455 -7.52 16.87 -20.31
C ALA A 455 -8.26 15.55 -20.01
N ASN A 456 -8.14 15.00 -18.79
CA ASN A 456 -8.58 13.64 -18.48
C ASN A 456 -9.74 13.54 -17.48
N VAL A 457 -9.99 14.60 -16.71
CA VAL A 457 -10.98 14.63 -15.61
C VAL A 457 -12.00 15.77 -15.79
N GLY A 458 -11.67 16.84 -16.54
CA GLY A 458 -12.55 17.97 -16.83
C GLY A 458 -12.89 18.87 -15.63
N GLU A 459 -13.69 19.93 -15.85
CA GLU A 459 -14.01 21.02 -14.88
C GLU A 459 -14.68 20.60 -13.56
N ALA A 460 -15.06 19.33 -13.41
CA ALA A 460 -15.67 18.80 -12.17
C ALA A 460 -14.63 18.34 -11.12
N ALA A 461 -13.33 18.54 -11.35
CA ALA A 461 -12.32 18.43 -10.29
C ALA A 461 -12.43 19.65 -9.36
N PRO A 462 -12.40 19.48 -8.01
CA PRO A 462 -12.37 20.63 -7.10
C PRO A 462 -11.19 21.52 -7.47
N LYS A 463 -11.44 22.83 -7.56
CA LYS A 463 -10.40 23.82 -7.88
C LYS A 463 -9.20 23.58 -6.97
N LEU A 464 -8.02 23.50 -7.58
CA LEU A 464 -6.74 23.39 -6.86
C LEU A 464 -6.74 24.45 -5.76
N LEU A 465 -6.70 24.00 -4.51
CA LEU A 465 -6.60 24.91 -3.38
C LEU A 465 -5.26 25.64 -3.53
N ALA A 466 -5.31 26.97 -3.56
CA ALA A 466 -4.11 27.75 -3.32
C ALA A 466 -3.55 27.31 -1.96
N PRO A 467 -2.22 27.12 -1.81
CA PRO A 467 -1.65 26.84 -0.50
C PRO A 467 -2.14 27.91 0.48
N VAL A 468 -2.62 27.46 1.64
CA VAL A 468 -3.01 28.37 2.71
C VAL A 468 -1.70 28.98 3.22
N TYR A 469 -1.53 30.28 2.94
CA TYR A 469 -0.38 31.11 3.32
C TYR A 469 -0.28 31.31 4.83
#